data_AF-A0A9P7DL06-F1
#
_entry.id   AF-A0A9P7DL06-F1
#
_cell.length_a   1.000
_cell.length_b   1.000
_cell.length_c   1.000
_cell.angle_alpha   90.00
_cell.angle_beta   90.00
_cell.angle_gamma   90.00
#
_symmetry.space_group_name_H-M   'P 1'
#
loop_
_entity.id
_entity.type
_entity.pdbx_description
1 polymer ?
#
loop_
_entity_poly.entity_id
_entity_poly.type
_entity_poly.pdbx_seq_one_letter_code
_entity_poly.pdbx_strand_id
1 'polypeptide(L)'
;MTPYMAEPEEFVTVHEGSLEFEEAVNAMAEECFLYSYQGIFYNMPSQRDLEPPFYCVTQGRYIGVFPSHIWDGVKFELRTPGNRVATYFTVRSLVLGEQKVHRAIRRRLAASR
;
A
#
# COMPACT_ATOMS: atom_id res chain seq x y z
N MET A 1 27.01 -4.38 -12.88
CA MET A 1 25.89 -3.78 -13.63
C MET A 1 24.61 -4.43 -13.13
N THR A 2 23.90 -3.77 -12.22
CA THR A 2 22.57 -4.18 -11.76
C THR A 2 21.53 -3.62 -12.74
N PRO A 3 20.46 -4.38 -13.07
CA PRO A 3 19.47 -3.90 -14.02
C PRO A 3 18.72 -2.74 -13.39
N TYR A 4 18.72 -1.60 -14.10
CA TYR A 4 17.81 -0.49 -13.87
C TYR A 4 16.39 -1.04 -13.88
N MET A 5 15.69 -0.99 -12.75
CA MET A 5 14.23 -1.12 -12.79
C MET A 5 13.70 0.22 -13.30
N ALA A 6 13.05 0.14 -14.46
CA ALA A 6 12.49 1.24 -15.24
C ALA A 6 11.58 2.15 -14.38
N GLU A 7 11.40 3.38 -14.85
CA GLU A 7 10.35 4.28 -14.35
C GLU A 7 8.99 3.56 -14.29
N PRO A 8 8.07 3.94 -13.39
CA PRO A 8 6.79 3.25 -13.28
C PRO A 8 6.07 3.26 -14.62
N GLU A 9 5.75 2.07 -15.12
CA GLU A 9 4.89 1.87 -16.28
C GLU A 9 3.47 2.39 -15.95
N GLU A 10 3.02 3.39 -16.71
CA GLU A 10 1.65 3.94 -16.78
C GLU A 10 1.07 4.64 -15.53
N PHE A 11 0.91 5.96 -15.62
CA PHE A 11 0.04 6.72 -14.70
C PHE A 11 -1.42 6.55 -15.11
N VAL A 12 -2.31 6.26 -14.15
CA VAL A 12 -3.75 6.23 -14.36
C VAL A 12 -4.35 7.53 -13.85
N THR A 13 -5.08 8.25 -14.72
CA THR A 13 -5.86 9.42 -14.31
C THR A 13 -7.20 8.97 -13.74
N VAL A 14 -7.48 9.32 -12.49
CA VAL A 14 -8.77 9.11 -11.84
C VAL A 14 -9.49 10.45 -11.74
N HIS A 15 -10.70 10.54 -12.30
CA HIS A 15 -11.46 11.79 -12.35
C HIS A 15 -12.25 12.02 -11.06
N GLU A 16 -12.17 13.23 -10.53
CA GLU A 16 -12.99 13.65 -9.38
C GLU A 16 -14.49 13.43 -9.65
N GLY A 17 -15.21 12.92 -8.65
CA GLY A 17 -16.63 12.56 -8.75
C GLY A 17 -16.91 11.14 -9.27
N SER A 18 -15.88 10.37 -9.65
CA SER A 18 -16.02 8.93 -9.92
C SER A 18 -15.98 8.09 -8.64
N LEU A 19 -16.53 6.87 -8.69
CA LEU A 19 -16.43 5.93 -7.56
C LEU A 19 -14.96 5.55 -7.32
N GLU A 20 -14.17 5.38 -8.37
CA GLU A 20 -12.74 5.09 -8.27
C GLU A 20 -11.97 6.21 -7.57
N PHE A 21 -12.42 7.48 -7.70
CA PHE A 21 -11.81 8.60 -6.99
C PHE A 21 -12.01 8.48 -5.49
N GLU A 22 -13.21 8.16 -5.04
CA GLU A 22 -13.49 7.94 -3.62
C GLU A 22 -12.66 6.77 -3.07
N GLU A 23 -12.55 5.68 -3.81
CA GLU A 23 -11.72 4.54 -3.43
C GLU A 23 -10.24 4.90 -3.34
N ALA A 24 -9.71 5.65 -4.32
CA ALA A 24 -8.33 6.10 -4.34
C ALA A 24 -8.02 7.05 -3.18
N VAL A 25 -8.87 8.06 -2.95
CA VAL A 25 -8.74 9.01 -1.82
C VAL A 25 -8.80 8.27 -0.48
N ASN A 26 -9.70 7.29 -0.35
CA ASN A 26 -9.82 6.52 0.89
C ASN A 26 -8.64 5.58 1.15
N ALA A 27 -7.94 5.14 0.11
CA ALA A 27 -6.79 4.24 0.21
C ALA A 27 -5.45 4.96 0.38
N MET A 28 -5.37 6.24 0.03
CA MET A 28 -4.13 7.01 0.00
C MET A 28 -3.62 7.37 1.40
N ALA A 29 -2.32 7.20 1.61
CA ALA A 29 -1.62 7.65 2.82
C ALA A 29 -0.60 8.75 2.48
N GLU A 30 -0.29 9.60 3.47
CA GLU A 30 0.74 10.63 3.33
C GLU A 30 2.11 10.02 3.03
N GLU A 31 2.93 10.79 2.31
CA GLU A 31 4.30 10.41 1.89
C GLU A 31 4.41 9.09 1.11
N CYS A 32 3.30 8.58 0.58
CA CYS A 32 3.24 7.37 -0.23
C CYS A 32 2.78 7.68 -1.65
N PHE A 33 3.24 6.87 -2.60
CA PHE A 33 2.59 6.73 -3.90
C PHE A 33 1.52 5.65 -3.82
N LEU A 34 0.39 5.89 -4.48
CA LEU A 34 -0.69 4.92 -4.61
C LEU A 34 -0.49 4.11 -5.89
N TYR A 35 -0.34 2.79 -5.73
CA TYR A 35 -0.24 1.83 -6.82
C TYR A 35 -1.54 1.01 -6.90
N SER A 36 -1.78 0.37 -8.04
CA SER A 36 -2.88 -0.57 -8.22
C SER A 36 -2.36 -1.93 -8.64
N TYR A 37 -2.88 -3.00 -8.02
CA TYR A 37 -2.60 -4.37 -8.44
C TYR A 37 -3.90 -5.17 -8.44
N GLN A 38 -4.27 -5.69 -9.61
CA GLN A 38 -5.53 -6.43 -9.82
C GLN A 38 -6.78 -5.64 -9.36
N GLY A 39 -6.78 -4.32 -9.60
CA GLY A 39 -7.89 -3.44 -9.22
C GLY A 39 -7.93 -3.08 -7.73
N ILE A 40 -6.91 -3.42 -6.94
CA ILE A 40 -6.81 -3.06 -5.53
C ILE A 40 -5.68 -2.05 -5.35
N PHE A 41 -6.00 -0.91 -4.74
CA PHE A 41 -5.02 0.11 -4.41
C PHE A 41 -4.14 -0.28 -3.22
N TYR A 42 -2.86 0.06 -3.30
CA TYR A 42 -1.90 -0.11 -2.21
C TYR A 42 -0.83 0.99 -2.19
N ASN A 43 -0.31 1.27 -1.01
CA ASN A 43 0.67 2.33 -0.77
C ASN A 43 2.09 1.78 -0.83
N MET A 44 3.00 2.55 -1.43
CA MET A 44 4.45 2.35 -1.33
C MET A 44 5.12 3.67 -0.97
N PRO A 45 6.24 3.66 -0.23
CA PRO A 45 6.89 4.91 0.17
C PRO A 45 7.34 5.71 -1.06
N SER A 46 7.12 7.02 -1.03
CA SER A 46 7.51 7.90 -2.13
C SER A 46 9.03 8.03 -2.27
N GLN A 47 9.75 7.95 -1.16
CA GLN A 47 11.21 7.96 -1.10
C GLN A 47 11.77 6.54 -1.17
N ARG A 48 12.89 6.38 -1.88
CA ARG A 48 13.56 5.08 -2.07
C ARG A 48 14.72 4.84 -1.10
N ASP A 49 15.37 5.91 -0.62
CA ASP A 49 16.53 5.86 0.28
C ASP A 49 16.09 5.81 1.75
N LEU A 50 15.24 4.83 2.07
CA LEU A 50 14.72 4.62 3.42
C LEU A 50 15.36 3.39 4.03
N GLU A 51 15.66 3.45 5.32
CA GLU A 51 16.19 2.32 6.07
C GLU A 51 15.06 1.52 6.75
N PRO A 52 15.21 0.18 6.86
CA PRO A 52 14.28 -0.63 7.64
C PRO A 52 14.32 -0.24 9.14
N PRO A 53 13.25 -0.53 9.91
CA PRO A 53 12.16 -1.41 9.54
C PRO A 53 11.09 -0.72 8.67
N PHE A 54 10.42 -1.54 7.86
CA PHE A 54 9.21 -1.15 7.15
C PHE A 54 8.02 -1.92 7.72
N TYR A 55 6.85 -1.30 7.66
CA TYR A 55 5.60 -1.86 8.15
C TYR A 55 4.72 -2.20 6.97
N CYS A 56 4.40 -3.48 6.81
CA CYS A 56 3.57 -3.97 5.73
C CYS A 56 2.17 -4.25 6.25
N VAL A 57 1.17 -3.61 5.65
CA VAL A 57 -0.25 -3.80 5.94
C VAL A 57 -0.88 -4.55 4.76
N THR A 58 -1.46 -5.71 5.03
CA THR A 58 -2.02 -6.60 4.00
C THR A 58 -3.55 -6.64 3.99
N GLN A 59 -4.19 -6.04 4.99
CA GLN A 59 -5.64 -5.96 5.14
C GLN A 59 -5.97 -4.71 5.96
N GLY A 60 -7.06 -4.03 5.61
CA GLY A 60 -7.51 -2.80 6.25
C GLY A 60 -7.74 -1.70 5.21
N ARG A 61 -7.86 -0.45 5.68
CA ARG A 61 -8.00 0.75 4.83
C ARG A 61 -6.70 1.03 4.05
N TYR A 62 -5.58 1.08 4.76
CA TYR A 62 -4.27 1.37 4.18
C TYR A 62 -3.49 0.10 3.88
N ILE A 63 -3.79 -0.55 2.76
CA ILE A 63 -2.96 -1.66 2.25
C ILE A 63 -1.65 -1.05 1.72
N GLY A 64 -0.50 -1.66 2.02
CA GLY A 64 0.78 -1.15 1.51
C GLY A 64 1.99 -1.43 2.39
N VAL A 65 3.08 -0.71 2.09
CA VAL A 65 4.33 -0.71 2.83
C VAL A 65 4.63 0.71 3.28
N PHE A 66 4.93 0.89 4.56
CA PHE A 66 5.13 2.19 5.19
C PHE A 66 6.50 2.25 5.86
N PRO A 67 7.22 3.37 5.75
CA PRO A 67 8.46 3.60 6.47
C PRO A 67 8.19 3.89 7.94
N SER A 68 9.23 3.72 8.76
CA SER A 68 9.11 3.87 10.22
C SER A 68 8.66 5.25 10.67
N HIS A 69 9.08 6.32 9.98
CA HIS A 69 8.80 7.68 10.42
C HIS A 69 7.33 8.10 10.30
N ILE A 70 6.54 7.47 9.40
CA ILE A 70 5.10 7.73 9.28
C ILE A 70 4.23 6.66 9.94
N TRP A 71 4.83 5.57 10.43
CA TRP A 71 4.09 4.38 10.85
C TRP A 71 3.12 4.64 11.99
N ASP A 72 3.48 5.47 12.97
CA ASP A 72 2.60 5.73 14.11
C ASP A 72 1.30 6.43 13.68
N GLY A 73 1.36 7.33 12.68
CA GLY A 73 0.17 7.95 12.09
C GLY A 73 -0.70 6.93 11.36
N VAL A 74 -0.10 6.10 10.50
CA VAL A 74 -0.80 5.00 9.80
C VAL A 74 -1.46 4.04 10.79
N LYS A 75 -0.74 3.65 11.84
CA LYS A 75 -1.22 2.73 12.88
C LYS A 75 -2.36 3.32 13.69
N PHE A 76 -2.34 4.62 13.97
CA PHE A 76 -3.44 5.32 14.63
C PHE A 76 -4.72 5.23 13.79
N GLU A 77 -4.63 5.58 12.50
CA GLU A 77 -5.75 5.51 11.57
C GLU A 77 -6.33 4.09 11.41
N LEU A 78 -5.47 3.06 11.35
CA LEU A 78 -5.92 1.67 11.28
C LEU A 78 -6.72 1.22 12.52
N ARG A 79 -6.62 1.94 13.64
CA ARG A 79 -7.33 1.66 14.90
C ARG A 79 -8.61 2.47 15.07
N THR A 80 -8.87 3.43 14.17
CA THR A 80 -10.07 4.26 14.24
C THR A 80 -11.34 3.39 14.16
N PRO A 81 -12.32 3.57 15.07
CA PRO A 81 -13.57 2.81 15.07
C PRO A 81 -14.27 2.89 13.70
N GLY A 82 -14.70 1.74 13.18
CA GLY A 82 -15.31 1.63 11.83
C GLY A 82 -14.36 1.05 10.77
N ASN A 83 -13.05 1.01 11.03
CA ASN A 83 -12.10 0.32 10.16
C ASN A 83 -12.12 -1.19 10.39
N ARG A 84 -12.09 -1.98 9.30
CA ARG A 84 -11.91 -3.44 9.38
C ARG A 84 -10.58 -3.75 10.08
N VAL A 85 -10.56 -4.83 10.87
CA VAL A 85 -9.35 -5.34 11.54
C VAL A 85 -8.19 -5.38 10.55
N ALA A 86 -7.17 -4.57 10.84
CA ALA A 86 -6.00 -4.45 9.99
C ALA A 86 -4.99 -5.54 10.35
N THR A 87 -4.43 -6.19 9.33
CA THR A 87 -3.32 -7.15 9.51
C THR A 87 -2.04 -6.50 9.02
N TYR A 88 -1.05 -6.38 9.92
CA TYR A 88 0.25 -5.83 9.58
C TYR A 88 1.42 -6.56 10.27
N PHE A 89 2.60 -6.45 9.70
CA PHE A 89 3.86 -7.02 10.23
C PHE A 89 5.06 -6.21 9.71
N THR A 90 6.23 -6.42 10.31
CA THR A 90 7.46 -5.74 9.89
C THR A 90 8.22 -6.52 8.81
N VAL A 91 8.89 -5.80 7.93
CA VAL A 91 9.80 -6.35 6.90
C VAL A 91 11.10 -5.55 6.84
N ARG A 92 12.14 -6.16 6.25
CA ARG A 92 13.48 -5.57 6.15
C ARG A 92 13.78 -4.92 4.79
N SER A 93 12.89 -5.02 3.82
CA SER A 93 13.04 -4.37 2.52
C SER A 93 11.67 -4.03 1.90
N LEU A 94 11.64 -2.96 1.10
CA LEU A 94 10.46 -2.53 0.35
C LEU A 94 9.99 -3.62 -0.62
N VAL A 95 10.93 -4.24 -1.34
CA VAL A 95 10.65 -5.34 -2.29
C VAL A 95 9.94 -6.51 -1.61
N LEU A 96 10.41 -6.92 -0.41
CA LEU A 96 9.76 -8.00 0.33
C LEU A 96 8.36 -7.59 0.82
N GLY A 97 8.20 -6.33 1.22
CA GLY A 97 6.91 -5.76 1.59
C GLY A 97 5.90 -5.84 0.44
N GLU A 98 6.29 -5.32 -0.73
CA GLU A 98 5.45 -5.31 -1.92
C GLU A 98 5.03 -6.73 -2.36
N GLN A 99 5.98 -7.67 -2.41
CA GLN A 99 5.68 -9.07 -2.73
C GLN A 99 4.64 -9.69 -1.79
N LYS A 100 4.67 -9.32 -0.50
CA LYS A 100 3.70 -9.79 0.49
C LYS A 100 2.34 -9.12 0.32
N VAL A 101 2.30 -7.82 -0.01
CA VAL A 101 1.07 -7.11 -0.38
C VAL A 101 0.41 -7.77 -1.59
N HIS A 102 1.13 -7.98 -2.69
CA HIS A 102 0.61 -8.65 -3.88
C HIS A 102 0.12 -10.08 -3.59
N ARG A 103 0.83 -10.82 -2.72
CA ARG A 103 0.40 -12.15 -2.29
C ARG A 103 -0.92 -12.08 -1.50
N ALA A 104 -1.08 -11.11 -0.63
CA ALA A 104 -2.30 -10.93 0.14
C ALA A 104 -3.50 -10.56 -0.76
N ILE A 105 -3.29 -9.65 -1.72
CA ILE A 105 -4.31 -9.27 -2.71
C ILE A 105 -4.78 -10.50 -3.50
N ARG A 106 -3.86 -11.30 -4.04
CA ARG A 106 -4.21 -12.54 -4.77
C ARG A 106 -5.03 -13.50 -3.92
N ARG A 107 -4.63 -13.71 -2.66
CA ARG A 107 -5.36 -14.61 -1.73
C ARG A 107 -6.77 -14.10 -1.46
N ARG A 108 -6.94 -12.79 -1.24
CA ARG A 108 -8.24 -12.16 -1.02
C ARG A 108 -9.17 -12.36 -2.21
N LEU A 109 -8.66 -12.13 -3.42
CA LEU A 109 -9.43 -12.30 -4.66
C LEU A 109 -9.79 -13.76 -4.92
N ALA A 110 -8.91 -14.70 -4.59
CA ALA A 110 -9.19 -16.13 -4.69
C ALA A 110 -10.26 -16.60 -3.70
N ALA A 111 -10.33 -16.01 -2.50
CA ALA A 111 -11.31 -16.34 -1.47
C ALA A 111 -12.70 -15.69 -1.68
N SER A 112 -12.82 -14.79 -2.66
CA SER A 112 -14.06 -14.07 -2.99
C SER A 112 -14.77 -14.66 -4.23
N ARG A 113 -14.29 -15.80 -4.72
CA ARG A 113 -14.87 -16.61 -5.80
C ARG A 113 -15.54 -17.83 -5.22
#